data_AF-A0A662K1V4-F1
#
_entry.id   AF-A0A662K1V4-F1
#
_cell.length_a   1.000
_cell.length_b   1.000
_cell.length_c   1.000
_cell.angle_alpha   90.00
_cell.angle_beta   90.00
_cell.angle_gamma   90.00
#
_symmetry.space_group_name_H-M   'P 1'
#
loop_
_entity.id
_entity.type
_entity.pdbx_description
1 polymer ?
#
loop_
_entity_poly.entity_id
_entity_poly.type
_entity_poly.pdbx_seq_one_letter_code
_entity_poly.pdbx_strand_id
1 'polypeptide(L)'
;MIEDYIDDILKERLDEDNYNKLVRIKNPYLHRFIAKYVQLCNPDKIFVSDGSKDSIEYIRKAAIKNGEEKPLAIRGHTVHFDGYYDQARDREHTKFLVSKGV
;
A
#
# COMPACT_ATOMS: atom_id res chain seq x y z
N MET A 1 11.36 -18.49 9.63
CA MET A 1 11.75 -17.57 10.73
C MET A 1 12.13 -16.27 10.07
N ILE A 2 11.73 -15.12 10.60
CA ILE A 2 12.17 -13.81 10.10
C ILE A 2 13.66 -13.67 10.49
N GLU A 3 14.48 -13.12 9.61
CA GLU A 3 15.86 -12.78 9.96
C GLU A 3 15.89 -11.57 10.89
N ASP A 4 16.77 -11.59 11.89
CA ASP A 4 16.82 -10.60 12.95
C ASP A 4 16.88 -9.15 12.43
N TYR A 5 17.78 -8.86 11.48
CA TYR A 5 17.88 -7.52 10.87
C TYR A 5 16.60 -7.09 10.12
N ILE A 6 15.89 -8.03 9.49
CA ILE A 6 14.62 -7.74 8.80
C ILE A 6 13.52 -7.46 9.83
N ASP A 7 13.50 -8.22 10.91
CA ASP A 7 12.55 -8.04 12.00
C ASP A 7 12.72 -6.67 12.67
N ASP A 8 13.96 -6.24 12.89
CA ASP A 8 14.30 -4.92 13.44
C ASP A 8 13.78 -3.78 12.56
N ILE A 9 14.01 -3.84 11.23
CA ILE A 9 13.48 -2.84 10.29
C ILE A 9 11.96 -2.75 10.39
N LEU A 10 11.28 -3.91 10.42
CA LEU A 10 9.83 -3.95 10.45
C LEU A 10 9.30 -3.40 11.78
N LYS A 11 9.91 -3.75 12.91
CA LYS A 11 9.55 -3.23 14.24
C LYS A 11 9.78 -1.74 14.40
N GLU A 12 10.85 -1.20 13.81
CA GLU A 12 11.15 0.23 13.87
C GLU A 12 10.14 1.06 13.06
N ARG A 13 9.70 0.53 11.91
CA ARG A 13 8.92 1.29 10.91
C ARG A 13 7.41 1.08 11.00
N LEU A 14 6.96 -0.03 11.57
CA LEU A 14 5.54 -0.35 11.75
C LEU A 14 5.14 -0.16 13.20
N ASP A 15 3.89 0.25 13.42
CA ASP A 15 3.28 0.10 14.73
C ASP A 15 2.99 -1.38 15.04
N GLU A 16 2.65 -1.67 16.30
CA GLU A 16 2.42 -3.02 16.80
C GLU A 16 1.32 -3.76 16.03
N ASP A 17 0.21 -3.09 15.68
CA ASP A 17 -0.90 -3.72 14.95
C ASP A 17 -0.48 -4.13 13.54
N ASN A 18 0.14 -3.21 12.79
CA ASN A 18 0.58 -3.46 11.43
C ASN A 18 1.73 -4.49 11.37
N TYR A 19 2.65 -4.47 12.34
CA TYR A 19 3.68 -5.50 12.49
C TYR A 19 3.04 -6.88 12.72
N ASN A 20 2.10 -6.98 13.66
CA ASN A 20 1.41 -8.23 14.01
C ASN A 20 0.66 -8.83 12.81
N LYS A 21 0.06 -7.99 11.95
CA LYS A 21 -0.57 -8.45 10.71
C LYS A 21 0.43 -9.11 9.76
N LEU A 22 1.63 -8.56 9.62
CA LEU A 22 2.66 -9.09 8.71
C LEU A 22 3.32 -10.37 9.23
N VAL A 23 3.67 -10.44 10.52
CA VAL A 23 4.38 -11.61 11.07
C VAL A 23 3.52 -12.87 11.15
N ARG A 24 2.19 -12.73 11.13
CA ARG A 24 1.25 -13.86 10.98
C ARG A 24 1.47 -14.60 9.67
N ILE A 25 1.96 -13.92 8.63
CA ILE A 25 2.30 -14.53 7.36
C ILE A 25 3.68 -15.17 7.48
N LYS A 26 3.74 -16.49 7.63
CA LYS A 26 5.00 -17.25 7.81
C LYS A 26 5.78 -17.40 6.50
N ASN A 27 6.15 -16.28 5.87
CA ASN A 27 6.89 -16.24 4.61
C ASN A 27 8.09 -15.26 4.71
N PRO A 28 9.31 -15.75 4.98
CA PRO A 28 10.50 -14.91 5.10
C PRO A 28 10.81 -14.10 3.84
N TYR A 29 10.50 -14.63 2.66
CA TYR A 29 10.70 -13.91 1.40
C TYR A 29 9.82 -12.66 1.32
N LEU A 30 8.57 -12.77 1.78
CA LEU A 30 7.66 -11.61 1.86
C LEU A 30 8.22 -10.54 2.79
N HIS A 31 8.70 -10.93 3.97
CA HIS A 31 9.27 -9.98 4.94
C HIS A 31 10.50 -9.27 4.40
N ARG A 32 11.43 -10.00 3.76
CA ARG A 32 12.58 -9.42 3.06
C ARG A 32 12.15 -8.44 1.96
N PHE A 33 11.15 -8.82 1.16
CA PHE A 33 10.62 -7.98 0.09
C PHE A 33 10.06 -6.67 0.64
N ILE A 34 9.21 -6.73 1.66
CA ILE A 34 8.62 -5.54 2.29
C ILE A 34 9.71 -4.65 2.88
N ALA A 35 10.62 -5.20 3.70
CA ALA A 35 11.69 -4.43 4.33
C ALA A 35 12.56 -3.71 3.30
N LYS A 36 12.89 -4.36 2.17
CA LYS A 36 13.61 -3.73 1.06
C LYS A 36 12.90 -2.48 0.53
N TYR A 37 11.58 -2.54 0.30
CA TYR A 37 10.83 -1.39 -0.22
C TYR A 37 10.52 -0.34 0.83
N VAL A 38 10.39 -0.72 2.10
CA VAL A 38 10.31 0.24 3.21
C VAL A 38 11.58 1.08 3.28
N GLN A 39 12.75 0.46 3.16
CA GLN A 39 14.01 1.19 3.12
C GLN A 39 14.17 2.03 1.85
N LEU A 40 13.80 1.48 0.68
CA LEU A 40 13.95 2.16 -0.61
C LEU A 40 13.02 3.38 -0.75
N CYS A 41 11.74 3.23 -0.42
CA CYS A 41 10.74 4.28 -0.57
C CYS A 41 10.70 5.24 0.63
N ASN A 42 11.21 4.79 1.79
CA ASN A 42 11.24 5.52 3.04
C ASN A 42 9.92 6.27 3.39
N PRO A 43 8.77 5.58 3.45
CA PRO A 43 7.49 6.23 3.71
C PRO A 43 7.39 6.75 5.15
N ASP A 44 6.69 7.87 5.34
CA ASP A 44 6.44 8.45 6.68
C ASP A 44 5.57 7.54 7.56
N LYS A 45 4.64 6.79 6.95
CA LYS A 45 3.70 5.90 7.63
C LYS A 45 3.45 4.66 6.81
N ILE A 46 3.29 3.52 7.49
CA ILE A 46 2.98 2.24 6.86
C ILE A 46 1.67 1.72 7.45
N PHE A 47 0.74 1.34 6.58
CA PHE A 47 -0.52 0.70 6.95
C PHE A 47 -0.66 -0.63 6.20
N VAL A 48 -1.03 -1.67 6.93
CA VAL A 48 -1.24 -3.04 6.43
C VAL A 48 -2.73 -3.32 6.46
N SER A 49 -3.33 -3.32 5.27
CA SER A 49 -4.73 -3.70 5.09
C SER A 49 -4.88 -5.21 5.18
N ASP A 50 -5.68 -5.68 6.13
CA ASP A 50 -6.02 -7.09 6.33
C ASP A 50 -7.35 -7.49 5.66
N GLY A 51 -7.97 -6.57 4.91
CA GLY A 51 -9.26 -6.78 4.24
C GLY A 51 -10.48 -6.80 5.19
N SER A 52 -10.29 -6.54 6.49
CA SER A 52 -11.41 -6.40 7.42
C SER A 52 -12.26 -5.17 7.11
N LYS A 53 -13.48 -5.13 7.65
CA LYS A 53 -14.37 -3.96 7.51
C LYS A 53 -13.72 -2.69 8.05
N ASP A 54 -12.98 -2.79 9.14
CA ASP A 54 -12.31 -1.66 9.78
C ASP A 54 -11.15 -1.14 8.91
N SER A 55 -10.36 -2.02 8.30
CA SER A 55 -9.31 -1.62 7.35
C SER A 55 -9.88 -0.94 6.11
N ILE A 56 -10.97 -1.46 5.56
CA ILE A 56 -11.66 -0.86 4.41
C ILE A 56 -12.22 0.52 4.78
N GLU A 57 -12.83 0.64 5.95
CA GLU A 57 -13.39 1.89 6.44
C GLU A 57 -12.30 2.93 6.73
N TYR A 58 -11.16 2.51 7.27
CA TYR A 58 -9.98 3.37 7.42
C TYR A 58 -9.53 3.94 6.08
N ILE A 59 -9.39 3.10 5.03
CA ILE A 59 -8.97 3.54 3.69
C ILE A 59 -9.95 4.56 3.12
N ARG A 60 -11.26 4.29 3.18
CA ARG A 60 -12.29 5.23 2.70
C ARG A 60 -12.22 6.58 3.40
N LYS A 61 -12.08 6.57 4.74
CA LYS A 61 -11.93 7.79 5.53
C LYS A 61 -10.62 8.51 5.23
N ALA A 62 -9.54 7.79 4.96
CA ALA A 62 -8.25 8.35 4.61
C ALA A 62 -8.31 9.13 3.30
N ALA A 63 -8.95 8.58 2.25
CA ALA A 63 -9.12 9.27 0.96
C ALA A 63 -9.85 10.63 1.12
N ILE A 64 -10.91 10.66 1.95
CA ILE A 64 -11.62 11.91 2.24
C ILE A 64 -10.77 12.86 3.09
N LYS A 65 -10.13 12.36 4.15
CA LYS A 65 -9.29 13.15 5.07
C LYS A 65 -8.10 13.78 4.35
N ASN A 66 -7.49 13.06 3.41
CA ASN A 66 -6.35 13.54 2.62
C ASN A 66 -6.78 14.49 1.49
N GLY A 67 -8.08 14.64 1.24
CA GLY A 67 -8.63 15.49 0.19
C GLY A 67 -8.55 14.88 -1.22
N GLU A 68 -8.22 13.59 -1.33
CA GLU A 68 -8.28 12.83 -2.58
C GLU A 68 -9.74 12.74 -3.03
N GLU A 69 -10.65 12.41 -2.11
CA GLU A 69 -12.07 12.27 -2.40
C GLU A 69 -12.93 13.32 -1.66
N LYS A 70 -14.10 13.64 -2.23
CA LYS A 70 -15.12 14.50 -1.59
C LYS A 70 -16.45 13.78 -1.45
N PRO A 71 -17.16 13.91 -0.31
CA PRO A 71 -18.46 13.30 -0.12
C PRO A 71 -19.52 13.96 -1.03
N LEU A 72 -20.46 13.15 -1.51
CA LEU A 72 -21.64 13.59 -2.26
C LEU A 72 -22.89 13.61 -1.35
N ALA A 73 -23.99 14.17 -1.88
CA ALA A 73 -25.28 14.20 -1.17
C ALA A 73 -25.84 12.78 -0.89
N ILE A 74 -25.46 11.78 -1.70
CA ILE A 74 -25.84 10.38 -1.49
C ILE A 74 -24.91 9.78 -0.45
N ARG A 75 -25.48 9.28 0.65
CA ARG A 75 -24.71 8.70 1.76
C ARG A 75 -23.78 7.57 1.27
N GLY A 76 -22.51 7.70 1.61
CA GLY A 76 -21.48 6.70 1.27
C GLY A 76 -20.89 6.84 -0.14
N HIS A 77 -21.36 7.80 -0.94
CA HIS A 77 -20.80 8.09 -2.25
C HIS A 77 -19.82 9.25 -2.17
N THR A 78 -18.75 9.14 -2.94
CA THR A 78 -17.70 10.16 -3.08
C THR A 78 -17.43 10.46 -4.54
N VAL A 79 -16.71 11.54 -4.79
CA VAL A 79 -16.17 11.91 -6.10
C VAL A 79 -14.68 12.19 -5.98
N HIS A 80 -13.92 11.72 -6.98
CA HIS A 80 -12.52 12.05 -7.22
C HIS A 80 -12.42 12.66 -8.62
N PHE A 81 -11.51 13.61 -8.79
CA PHE A 81 -11.15 14.15 -10.10
C PHE A 81 -9.67 13.91 -10.31
N ASP A 82 -9.33 13.02 -11.24
CA ASP A 82 -7.94 12.75 -11.59
C ASP A 82 -7.26 14.00 -12.17
N GLY A 83 -5.93 14.01 -12.16
CA GLY A 83 -5.15 15.05 -12.81
C GLY A 83 -5.44 15.13 -14.31
N TYR A 84 -5.36 16.32 -14.90
CA TYR A 84 -5.65 16.55 -16.33
C TYR A 84 -4.83 15.62 -17.27
N TYR A 85 -3.61 15.26 -16.85
CA TYR A 85 -2.70 14.39 -17.62
C TYR A 85 -2.82 12.90 -17.29
N ASP A 86 -3.73 12.49 -16.41
CA ASP A 86 -3.88 11.11 -15.92
C ASP A 86 -5.34 10.60 -16.03
N GLN A 87 -5.97 10.88 -17.17
CA GLN A 87 -7.40 10.60 -17.39
C GLN A 87 -7.69 9.21 -17.97
N ALA A 88 -6.67 8.50 -18.42
CA ALA A 88 -6.81 7.22 -19.10
C ALA A 88 -5.53 6.39 -19.01
N ARG A 89 -5.65 5.09 -19.30
CA ARG A 89 -4.50 4.19 -19.37
C ARG A 89 -3.46 4.67 -20.37
N ASP A 90 -2.24 4.86 -19.90
CA ASP A 90 -1.09 5.20 -20.73
C ASP A 90 -0.55 3.97 -21.48
N ARG A 91 -1.02 3.81 -22.73
CA ARG A 91 -0.58 2.73 -23.62
C ARG A 91 0.85 2.89 -24.09
N GLU A 92 1.33 4.12 -24.21
CA GLU A 92 2.66 4.42 -24.75
C GLU A 92 3.74 3.98 -23.76
N HIS A 93 3.52 4.19 -22.46
CA HIS A 93 4.44 3.79 -21.39
C HIS A 93 4.14 2.41 -20.79
N THR A 94 3.06 1.73 -21.19
CA THR A 94 2.84 0.31 -20.86
C THR A 94 3.76 -0.59 -21.70
N LYS A 95 4.67 -1.35 -21.06
CA LYS A 95 5.64 -2.22 -21.76
C LYS A 95 5.47 -3.70 -21.39
N PHE A 96 5.69 -4.58 -22.37
CA PHE A 96 5.89 -6.01 -22.14
C PHE A 96 7.38 -6.27 -21.91
N LEU A 97 7.74 -6.72 -20.71
CA LEU A 97 9.10 -7.14 -20.40
C LEU A 97 9.24 -8.62 -20.74
N VAL A 98 9.68 -8.90 -21.97
CA VAL A 98 9.95 -10.26 -22.46
C VAL A 98 11.45 -10.52 -22.55
N SER A 99 11.85 -11.78 -22.38
CA SER A 99 13.23 -12.19 -22.61
C SER A 99 13.63 -11.92 -24.07
N LYS A 100 14.91 -11.65 -24.30
CA LYS A 100 15.43 -11.46 -25.65
C LYS A 100 15.14 -12.70 -26.51
N GLY A 101 14.49 -12.50 -27.66
CA GLY A 101 14.18 -13.57 -28.63
C GLY A 101 12.81 -14.24 -28.47
N VAL A 102 11.96 -13.73 -27.57
CA VAL A 102 10.52 -14.05 -27.49
C VAL A 102 9.73 -13.11 -28.40
#